data_AF-A0A973HXS5-F1
#
_entry.id   AF-A0A973HXS5-F1
#
_cell.length_a   1.000
_cell.length_b   1.000
_cell.length_c   1.000
_cell.angle_alpha   90.00
_cell.angle_beta   90.00
_cell.angle_gamma   90.00
#
_symmetry.space_group_name_H-M   'P 1'
#
loop_
_entity.id
_entity.type
_entity.pdbx_description
1 polymer ?
#
loop_
_entity_poly.entity_id
_entity_poly.type
_entity_poly.pdbx_seq_one_letter_code
_entity_poly.pdbx_strand_id
1 'polypeptide(L)'
;MTSHAEGGLKIASVSLGKGEVAWRIDFPPVCLKDMRLKGQWNSLGEALAVLKKCSPRETVDPDTADLADEHCPEISWAESPA
;
A
#
# COMPACT_ATOMS: atom_id res chain seq x y z
N MET A 1 22.55 9.18 1.15
CA MET A 1 21.38 9.13 2.05
C MET A 1 20.18 9.55 1.21
N THR A 2 19.50 8.60 0.57
CA THR A 2 18.43 8.90 -0.39
C THR A 2 17.10 8.98 0.36
N SER A 3 16.76 10.18 0.80
CA SER A 3 15.44 10.49 1.36
C SER A 3 14.44 10.63 0.20
N HIS A 4 13.72 9.57 -0.12
CA HIS A 4 12.61 9.61 -1.09
C HIS A 4 11.33 9.22 -0.35
N ALA A 5 10.69 10.19 0.31
CA ALA A 5 9.43 9.94 1.01
C ALA A 5 8.55 11.19 1.07
N GLU A 6 8.32 11.83 -0.08
CA GLU A 6 7.26 12.85 -0.22
C GLU A 6 6.02 12.38 -1.01
N GLY A 7 6.07 11.22 -1.69
CA GLY A 7 4.98 10.81 -2.59
C GLY A 7 4.26 9.54 -2.15
N GLY A 8 2.96 9.63 -1.84
CA GLY A 8 2.00 8.53 -1.91
C GLY A 8 2.02 7.43 -0.83
N LEU A 9 0.94 6.65 -0.80
CA LEU A 9 0.78 5.47 0.05
C LEU A 9 1.85 4.42 -0.28
N LYS A 10 2.38 3.77 0.75
CA LYS A 10 3.49 2.80 0.63
C LYS A 10 3.17 1.51 1.36
N ILE A 11 3.75 0.38 0.96
CA ILE A 11 3.72 -0.84 1.78
C ILE A 11 4.99 -0.93 2.62
N ALA A 12 4.82 -1.10 3.93
CA ALA A 12 5.91 -1.34 4.88
C ALA A 12 5.77 -2.74 5.51
N SER A 13 6.88 -3.45 5.65
CA SER A 13 6.92 -4.68 6.43
C SER A 13 7.11 -4.36 7.91
N VAL A 14 6.36 -5.08 8.76
CA VAL A 14 6.41 -5.00 10.21
C VAL A 14 6.63 -6.39 10.77
N SER A 15 7.66 -6.54 11.60
CA SER A 15 7.94 -7.79 12.30
C SER A 15 6.99 -7.92 13.51
N LEU A 16 6.20 -8.99 13.55
CA LEU A 16 5.26 -9.28 14.64
C LEU A 16 5.89 -10.06 15.81
N GLY A 17 7.16 -10.45 15.69
CA GLY A 17 7.85 -11.33 16.62
C GLY A 17 7.73 -12.80 16.22
N LYS A 18 8.53 -13.69 16.82
CA LYS A 18 8.61 -15.13 16.48
C LYS A 18 8.89 -15.44 14.99
N GLY A 19 9.55 -14.53 14.28
CA GLY A 19 9.86 -14.70 12.85
C GLY A 19 8.69 -14.40 11.92
N GLU A 20 7.57 -13.91 12.44
CA GLU A 20 6.40 -13.51 11.65
C GLU A 20 6.58 -12.08 11.13
N VAL A 21 6.30 -11.89 9.85
CA VAL A 21 6.31 -10.59 9.17
C VAL A 21 4.92 -10.31 8.65
N ALA A 22 4.36 -9.17 9.03
CA ALA A 22 3.16 -8.62 8.42
C ALA A 22 3.50 -7.42 7.55
N TRP A 23 2.60 -7.09 6.65
CA TRP A 23 2.67 -5.96 5.74
C TRP A 23 1.59 -4.98 6.16
N ARG A 24 1.92 -3.70 6.16
CA ARG A 24 0.99 -2.61 6.47
C ARG A 24 1.13 -1.51 5.45
N ILE A 25 0.06 -0.78 5.21
CA ILE A 25 0.13 0.43 4.40
C ILE A 25 0.60 1.56 5.30
N ASP A 26 1.70 2.19 4.90
CA ASP A 26 2.21 3.41 5.50
C ASP A 26 1.54 4.62 4.84
N PHE A 27 0.97 5.46 5.70
CA PHE A 27 0.31 6.69 5.29
C PHE A 27 1.26 7.83 5.63
N PRO A 28 1.88 8.49 4.64
CA PRO A 28 2.55 9.75 4.92
C PRO A 28 1.53 10.74 5.50
N PRO A 29 1.95 11.72 6.31
CA PRO A 29 1.06 12.61 7.08
C PRO A 29 0.06 13.43 6.23
N VAL A 30 0.24 13.45 4.91
CA VAL A 30 -0.60 14.13 3.91
C VAL A 30 -1.63 13.21 3.24
N CYS A 31 -1.50 11.88 3.32
CA CYS A 31 -2.37 10.95 2.61
C CYS A 31 -3.57 10.49 3.46
N LEU A 32 -4.73 10.46 2.80
CA LEU A 32 -6.03 9.95 3.24
C LEU A 32 -5.93 8.86 4.31
N LYS A 33 -6.49 9.15 5.50
CA LYS A 33 -6.56 8.21 6.62
C LYS A 33 -7.72 7.24 6.42
N ASP A 34 -7.72 6.49 5.31
CA ASP A 34 -8.75 5.48 5.02
C ASP A 34 -8.67 4.36 6.04
N MET A 35 -9.72 4.20 6.86
CA MET A 35 -9.76 3.15 7.89
C MET A 35 -9.70 1.74 7.28
N ARG A 36 -10.15 1.59 6.03
CA ARG A 36 -10.09 0.33 5.27
C ARG A 36 -8.66 -0.15 5.02
N LEU A 37 -7.70 0.78 4.98
CA LEU A 37 -6.29 0.51 4.71
C LEU A 37 -5.44 0.41 5.98
N LYS A 38 -6.03 0.59 7.17
CA LYS A 38 -5.34 0.43 8.46
C LYS A 38 -5.16 -1.03 8.90
N GLY A 39 -5.16 -1.96 7.94
CA GLY A 39 -4.96 -3.38 8.17
C GLY A 39 -3.49 -3.76 8.33
N GLN A 40 -3.27 -4.94 8.90
CA GLN A 40 -2.01 -5.67 8.77
C GLN A 40 -2.33 -6.95 8.01
N TRP A 41 -1.53 -7.25 7.00
CA TRP A 41 -1.71 -8.39 6.12
C TRP A 41 -0.55 -9.36 6.27
N ASN A 42 -0.83 -10.66 6.24
CA ASN A 42 0.22 -11.68 6.35
C ASN A 42 1.02 -11.84 5.04
N SER A 43 0.47 -11.32 3.93
CA SER A 43 1.04 -11.44 2.60
C SER A 43 1.10 -10.09 1.90
N LEU A 44 2.20 -9.84 1.19
CA LEU A 44 2.41 -8.63 0.39
C LEU A 44 1.29 -8.44 -0.64
N GLY A 45 0.96 -9.49 -1.40
CA GLY A 45 -0.12 -9.44 -2.40
C GLY A 45 -1.48 -9.09 -1.81
N GLU A 46 -1.77 -9.52 -0.58
CA GLU A 46 -3.04 -9.22 0.09
C GLU A 46 -3.11 -7.74 0.48
N ALA A 47 -1.99 -7.17 0.94
CA ALA A 47 -1.87 -5.75 1.23
C ALA A 47 -1.99 -4.88 -0.03
N LEU A 48 -1.30 -5.27 -1.12
CA LEU A 48 -1.36 -4.59 -2.41
C LEU A 48 -2.76 -4.69 -3.04
N ALA A 49 -3.42 -5.84 -2.93
CA ALA A 49 -4.80 -6.03 -3.38
C ALA A 49 -5.77 -5.06 -2.70
N VAL A 50 -5.66 -4.89 -1.38
CA VAL A 50 -6.53 -3.96 -0.63
C VAL A 50 -6.17 -2.51 -0.96
N LEU A 51 -4.88 -2.21 -1.14
CA LEU A 51 -4.40 -0.90 -1.60
C LEU A 51 -5.03 -0.53 -2.95
N LYS A 52 -4.92 -1.41 -3.96
CA LYS A 52 -5.54 -1.20 -5.27
C LYS A 52 -7.05 -0.97 -5.15
N LYS A 53 -7.75 -1.72 -4.31
CA LYS A 53 -9.21 -1.60 -4.16
C LYS A 53 -9.70 -0.34 -3.43
N CYS A 54 -8.87 0.27 -2.58
CA CYS A 54 -9.31 1.42 -1.79
C CYS A 54 -8.76 2.75 -2.29
N SER A 55 -7.62 2.74 -2.97
CA SER A 55 -6.90 3.94 -3.37
C SER A 55 -6.66 3.94 -4.87
N PRO A 56 -6.85 5.09 -5.55
CA PRO A 56 -6.50 5.21 -6.94
C PRO A 56 -4.97 5.24 -7.10
N ARG A 57 -4.48 4.75 -8.25
CA ARG A 57 -3.05 4.63 -8.56
C ARG A 57 -2.27 5.93 -8.36
N GLU A 58 -2.89 7.08 -8.62
CA GLU A 58 -2.30 8.41 -8.47
C GLU A 58 -1.98 8.81 -7.02
N THR A 59 -2.66 8.20 -6.04
CA THR A 59 -2.45 8.46 -4.60
C THR A 59 -1.40 7.54 -3.97
N VAL A 60 -0.92 6.57 -4.74
CA VAL A 60 0.06 5.56 -4.31
C VAL A 60 1.44 5.94 -4.84
N ASP A 61 2.48 5.64 -4.08
CA ASP A 61 3.85 5.81 -4.54
C ASP A 61 4.05 5.03 -5.85
N PRO A 62 4.65 5.60 -6.90
CA PRO A 62 4.81 4.93 -8.18
C PRO A 62 5.52 3.57 -8.07
N ASP A 63 6.45 3.41 -7.11
CA ASP A 63 7.15 2.14 -6.86
C ASP A 63 6.18 1.09 -6.26
N THR A 64 5.36 1.51 -5.29
CA THR A 64 4.33 0.63 -4.71
C THR A 64 3.21 0.33 -5.71
N ALA A 65 2.89 1.27 -6.59
CA ALA A 65 1.90 1.08 -7.64
C ALA A 65 2.38 0.07 -8.69
N ASP A 66 3.63 0.18 -9.13
CA ASP A 66 4.26 -0.79 -10.03
C ASP A 66 4.26 -2.19 -9.40
N LEU A 67 4.71 -2.28 -8.14
CA LEU A 67 4.71 -3.53 -7.38
C LEU A 67 3.29 -4.13 -7.26
N ALA A 68 2.27 -3.30 -7.06
CA ALA A 68 0.88 -3.75 -6.99
C ALA A 68 0.35 -4.24 -8.35
N ASP A 69 0.78 -3.64 -9.46
CA ASP A 69 0.45 -4.11 -10.80
C ASP A 69 1.18 -5.42 -11.15
N GLU A 70 2.43 -5.58 -10.73
CA GLU A 70 3.17 -6.84 -10.91
C GLU A 70 2.61 -8.00 -10.07
N HIS A 71 2.32 -7.75 -8.79
CA HIS A 71 1.83 -8.80 -7.88
C HIS A 71 0.33 -9.05 -7.97
N CYS A 72 -0.46 -8.04 -8.33
CA CYS A 72 -1.93 -8.12 -8.39
C CYS A 72 -2.47 -7.55 -9.71
N PRO A 73 -2.06 -8.10 -10.88
CA PRO A 73 -2.51 -7.59 -12.18
C PRO A 73 -4.02 -7.79 -12.41
N GLU A 74 -4.61 -8.78 -11.76
CA GLU A 74 -6.05 -9.09 -11.84
C GLU A 74 -6.95 -8.07 -11.10
N ILE A 75 -6.36 -7.27 -10.21
CA ILE A 75 -7.11 -6.31 -9.40
C ILE A 75 -7.00 -4.92 -10.02
N SER A 76 -8.13 -4.35 -10.38
CA SER A 76 -8.21 -2.97 -10.84
C SER A 76 -8.01 -1.98 -9.68
N TRP A 77 -7.35 -0.86 -10.00
CA TRP A 77 -7.25 0.28 -9.11
C TRP A 77 -8.61 0.90 -8.83
N ALA A 78 -8.78 1.46 -7.63
CA ALA A 78 -9.97 2.16 -7.24
C ALA A 78 -10.14 3.39 -8.13
N GLU A 79 -11.37 3.68 -8.49
CA GLU A 79 -11.69 4.90 -9.22
C GLU A 79 -11.44 6.10 -8.30
N SER A 80 -10.73 7.12 -8.79
CA SER A 80 -10.55 8.37 -8.05
C SER A 80 -11.93 8.95 -7.77
N PRO A 81 -12.25 9.33 -6.52
CA PRO A 81 -13.51 10.03 -6.26
C PRO A 81 -13.47 11.35 -7.04
N ALA A 82 -14.37 11.47 -8.02
CA ALA A 82 -14.55 12.66 -8.85
C ALA A 82 -14.96 13.89 -8.02
#